data_AF-A0A812Y2X1-F1
#
_entry.id   AF-A0A812Y2X1-F1
#
_cell.length_a   1.000
_cell.length_b   1.000
_cell.length_c   1.000
_cell.angle_alpha   90.00
_cell.angle_beta   90.00
_cell.angle_gamma   90.00
#
_symmetry.space_group_name_H-M   'P 1'
#
loop_
_entity.id
_entity.type
_entity.pdbx_description
1 polymer ?
#
loop_
_entity_poly.entity_id
_entity_poly.type
_entity_poly.pdbx_seq_one_letter_code
_entity_poly.pdbx_strand_id
1 'polypeptide(L)'
;GADYYAILGVARNADQAAIKKAYRAKSLEYHPDKCSDDKEECQTKFIEVSTAYEVLSDAEKRKVYDQHGEEGLKEGHQSNEQAKAMFRQYFGREPDGNVKIIRRGGQMMFMEEGEPGPKEDIYGNTNVVELTSDLYNSQINDRIEPWLVQFYKPNNDESREVKPEYIKFADTFKDFLNVGAVNCRQQRDVCGKASINEPGPKLLQTREALLL
;
A
#
# COMPACT_ATOMS: atom_id res chain seq x y z
N GLY A 1 3.75 29.99 4.37
CA GLY A 1 3.48 28.84 3.47
C GLY A 1 4.69 28.58 2.62
N ALA A 2 4.83 27.36 2.10
CA ALA A 2 5.90 27.00 1.17
C ALA A 2 5.71 27.68 -0.21
N ASP A 3 6.82 28.04 -0.89
CA ASP A 3 6.79 28.50 -2.28
C ASP A 3 7.03 27.31 -3.23
N TYR A 4 5.95 26.81 -3.85
CA TYR A 4 6.00 25.64 -4.73
C TYR A 4 6.75 25.90 -6.04
N TYR A 5 6.76 27.14 -6.52
CA TYR A 5 7.54 27.52 -7.70
C TYR A 5 9.03 27.50 -7.37
N ALA A 6 9.41 28.01 -6.20
CA ALA A 6 10.79 27.95 -5.71
C ALA A 6 11.25 26.51 -5.44
N ILE A 7 10.38 25.66 -4.87
CA ILE A 7 10.68 24.24 -4.63
C ILE A 7 10.97 23.50 -5.95
N LEU A 8 10.19 23.74 -7.00
CA LEU A 8 10.46 23.18 -8.32
C LEU A 8 11.58 23.92 -9.06
N GLY A 9 11.99 25.10 -8.59
CA GLY A 9 12.99 25.94 -9.27
C GLY A 9 12.49 26.52 -10.59
N VAL A 10 11.20 26.86 -10.67
CA VAL A 10 10.57 27.43 -11.87
C VAL A 10 9.99 28.82 -11.60
N ALA A 11 9.78 29.61 -12.65
CA ALA A 11 9.13 30.91 -12.54
C ALA A 11 7.62 30.76 -12.30
N ARG A 12 6.98 31.76 -11.69
CA ARG A 12 5.52 31.77 -11.41
C ARG A 12 4.66 31.69 -12.68
N ASN A 13 5.18 32.16 -13.82
CA ASN A 13 4.54 32.07 -15.12
C ASN A 13 4.92 30.80 -15.92
N ALA A 14 5.59 29.83 -15.29
CA ALA A 14 5.99 28.59 -15.96
C ALA A 14 4.78 27.84 -16.52
N ASP A 15 4.93 27.30 -17.72
CA ASP A 15 3.92 26.45 -18.35
C ASP A 15 3.96 25.02 -17.75
N GLN A 16 2.95 24.23 -18.12
CA GLN A 16 2.82 22.86 -17.63
C GLN A 16 4.00 21.97 -18.05
N ALA A 17 4.60 22.23 -19.22
CA ALA A 17 5.75 21.48 -19.70
C ALA A 17 6.99 21.73 -18.83
N ALA A 18 7.26 22.99 -18.46
CA ALA A 18 8.35 23.38 -17.59
C ALA A 18 8.18 22.83 -16.17
N ILE A 19 6.97 22.91 -15.61
CA ILE A 19 6.62 22.34 -14.31
C ILE A 19 6.89 20.83 -14.29
N LYS A 20 6.41 20.10 -15.30
CA LYS A 20 6.63 18.65 -15.43
C LYS A 20 8.11 18.28 -15.62
N LYS A 21 8.85 19.08 -16.39
CA LYS A 21 10.28 18.88 -16.61
C LYS A 21 11.07 19.07 -15.31
N ALA A 22 10.77 20.13 -14.56
CA ALA A 22 11.40 20.45 -13.29
C ALA A 22 11.13 19.38 -12.24
N TYR A 23 9.88 18.93 -12.13
CA TYR A 23 9.50 17.81 -11.28
C TYR A 23 10.31 16.56 -11.57
N ARG A 24 10.38 16.12 -12.84
CA ARG A 24 11.17 14.93 -13.23
C ARG A 24 12.64 15.04 -12.84
N ALA A 25 13.25 16.21 -13.03
CA ALA A 25 14.65 16.42 -12.67
C ALA A 25 14.85 16.32 -11.14
N LYS A 26 13.99 16.98 -10.37
CA LYS A 26 14.06 17.01 -8.90
C LYS A 26 13.70 15.68 -8.24
N SER A 27 12.72 14.95 -8.77
CA SER A 27 12.40 13.59 -8.30
C SER A 27 13.54 12.60 -8.53
N LEU A 28 14.34 12.77 -9.59
CA LEU A 28 15.54 11.97 -9.83
C LEU A 28 16.73 12.40 -8.96
N GLU A 29 16.77 13.65 -8.51
CA GLU A 29 17.77 14.18 -7.58
C GLU A 29 17.53 13.65 -6.16
N TYR A 30 16.28 13.70 -5.71
CA TYR A 30 15.87 13.27 -4.36
C TYR A 30 15.30 11.85 -4.32
N HIS A 31 15.64 11.00 -5.29
CA HIS A 31 15.26 9.60 -5.25
C HIS A 31 16.06 8.88 -4.15
N PRO A 32 15.45 8.00 -3.34
CA PRO A 32 16.13 7.34 -2.23
C PRO A 32 17.39 6.58 -2.64
N ASP A 33 17.43 6.01 -3.85
CA ASP A 33 18.61 5.36 -4.41
C ASP A 33 19.85 6.27 -4.51
N LYS A 34 19.68 7.59 -4.60
CA LYS A 34 20.79 8.56 -4.69
C LYS A 34 21.13 9.24 -3.36
N CYS A 35 20.36 8.97 -2.31
CA CYS A 35 20.48 9.64 -1.02
C CYS A 35 21.06 8.69 0.02
N SER A 36 22.39 8.52 0.01
CA SER A 36 23.09 7.62 0.93
C SER A 36 23.28 8.23 2.32
N ASP A 37 23.65 9.51 2.39
CA ASP A 37 24.17 10.13 3.62
C ASP A 37 23.11 10.97 4.36
N ASP A 38 22.22 11.66 3.62
CA ASP A 38 21.19 12.57 4.17
C ASP A 38 19.76 12.11 3.84
N LYS A 39 19.42 10.89 4.27
CA LYS A 39 18.12 10.25 3.95
C LYS A 39 16.91 11.09 4.37
N GLU A 40 16.99 11.76 5.52
CA GLU A 40 15.88 12.51 6.10
C GLU A 40 15.62 13.84 5.37
N GLU A 41 16.69 14.55 5.00
CA GLU A 41 16.57 15.77 4.18
C GLU A 41 16.09 15.42 2.77
N CYS A 42 16.65 14.37 2.18
CA CYS A 42 16.23 13.89 0.87
C CYS A 42 14.75 13.46 0.84
N GLN A 43 14.29 12.76 1.88
CA GLN A 43 12.88 12.44 2.06
C GLN A 43 12.02 13.71 2.09
N THR A 44 12.42 14.70 2.88
CA THR A 44 11.69 15.97 3.01
C THR A 44 11.59 16.67 1.66
N LYS A 45 12.70 16.78 0.94
CA LYS A 45 12.77 17.40 -0.39
C LYS A 45 11.93 16.67 -1.43
N PHE A 46 11.94 15.33 -1.42
CA PHE A 46 11.13 14.54 -2.33
C PHE A 46 9.63 14.79 -2.15
N ILE A 47 9.18 14.85 -0.89
CA ILE A 47 7.77 15.13 -0.57
C ILE A 47 7.40 16.57 -0.93
N GLU A 48 8.29 17.54 -0.67
CA GLU A 48 8.11 18.94 -1.09
C GLU A 48 7.95 19.06 -2.61
N VAL A 49 8.84 18.42 -3.38
CA VAL A 49 8.82 18.45 -4.84
C VAL A 49 7.55 17.78 -5.39
N SER A 50 7.16 16.64 -4.83
CA SER A 50 5.96 15.92 -5.26
C SER A 50 4.68 16.70 -4.94
N THR A 51 4.61 17.34 -3.76
CA THR A 51 3.49 18.19 -3.38
C THR A 51 3.42 19.45 -4.24
N ALA A 52 4.55 20.10 -4.50
CA ALA A 52 4.61 21.27 -5.38
C ALA A 52 4.14 20.94 -6.80
N TYR A 53 4.57 19.80 -7.35
CA TYR A 53 4.11 19.35 -8.66
C TYR A 53 2.62 19.02 -8.67
N GLU A 54 2.09 18.36 -7.65
CA GLU A 54 0.68 18.01 -7.54
C GLU A 54 -0.22 19.25 -7.60
N VAL A 55 0.15 20.31 -6.89
CA VAL A 55 -0.58 21.58 -6.89
C VAL A 55 -0.40 22.33 -8.20
N LEU A 56 0.83 22.47 -8.70
CA LEU A 56 1.12 23.31 -9.86
C LEU A 56 0.74 22.65 -11.20
N SER A 57 0.66 21.33 -11.24
CA SER A 57 0.25 20.58 -12.44
C SER A 57 -1.26 20.57 -12.68
N ASP A 58 -2.05 20.75 -11.62
CA ASP A 58 -3.51 20.88 -11.69
C ASP A 58 -3.91 22.36 -11.81
N ALA A 59 -4.66 22.69 -12.87
CA ALA A 59 -5.01 24.08 -13.16
C ALA A 59 -5.87 24.74 -12.06
N GLU A 60 -6.78 23.97 -11.44
CA GLU A 60 -7.66 24.48 -10.41
C GLU A 60 -6.89 24.66 -9.09
N LYS A 61 -6.06 23.68 -8.71
CA LYS A 61 -5.23 23.77 -7.50
C LYS A 61 -4.19 24.88 -7.60
N ARG A 62 -3.55 25.03 -8.76
CA ARG A 62 -2.61 26.12 -9.02
C ARG A 62 -3.28 27.47 -8.86
N LYS A 63 -4.50 27.64 -9.38
CA LYS A 63 -5.27 28.87 -9.24
C LYS A 63 -5.58 29.19 -7.77
N VAL A 64 -6.03 28.20 -7.00
CA VAL A 64 -6.28 28.35 -5.56
C VAL A 64 -5.00 28.70 -4.82
N TYR A 65 -3.89 28.02 -5.12
CA TYR A 65 -2.59 28.30 -4.54
C TYR A 65 -2.07 29.71 -4.86
N ASP A 66 -2.24 30.16 -6.10
CA ASP A 66 -1.81 31.49 -6.53
C ASP A 66 -2.61 32.60 -5.82
N GLN A 67 -3.87 32.34 -5.44
CA GLN A 67 -4.76 33.30 -4.77
C GLN A 67 -4.65 33.28 -3.25
N HIS A 68 -4.52 32.10 -2.65
CA HIS A 68 -4.66 31.87 -1.21
C HIS A 68 -3.44 31.20 -0.57
N GLY A 69 -2.39 30.95 -1.35
CA GLY A 69 -1.22 30.20 -0.91
C GLY A 69 -1.57 28.78 -0.48
N GLU A 70 -0.70 28.20 0.35
CA GLU A 70 -0.89 26.86 0.93
C GLU A 70 -2.16 26.77 1.81
N GLU A 71 -2.64 27.90 2.35
CA GLU A 71 -3.81 27.91 3.24
C GLU A 71 -5.11 27.63 2.51
N GLY A 72 -5.26 28.09 1.27
CA GLY A 72 -6.41 27.76 0.43
C GLY A 72 -6.47 26.30 -0.01
N LEU A 73 -5.36 25.57 0.12
CA LEU A 73 -5.29 24.14 -0.21
C LEU A 73 -5.63 23.24 0.99
N LYS A 74 -5.75 23.80 2.22
CA LYS A 74 -6.02 23.02 3.45
C LYS A 74 -7.41 22.37 3.47
N GLU A 75 -8.33 22.83 2.64
CA GLU A 75 -9.64 22.18 2.43
C GLU A 75 -9.59 21.03 1.40
N GLY A 76 -8.49 20.89 0.68
CA GLY A 76 -8.21 19.73 -0.16
C GLY A 76 -7.47 18.66 0.62
N HIS A 77 -8.19 17.69 1.17
CA HIS A 77 -7.57 16.44 1.61
C HIS A 77 -6.73 15.89 0.44
N GLN A 78 -5.40 15.77 0.62
CA GLN A 78 -4.60 14.91 -0.25
C GLN A 78 -5.29 13.55 -0.26
N SER A 79 -5.74 13.12 -1.44
CA SER A 79 -6.48 11.88 -1.53
C SER A 79 -5.57 10.74 -1.12
N ASN A 80 -6.13 9.75 -0.44
CA ASN A 80 -5.39 8.55 -0.04
C ASN A 80 -4.64 7.92 -1.24
N GLU A 81 -5.26 7.90 -2.42
CA GLU A 81 -4.64 7.39 -3.64
C GLU A 81 -3.42 8.20 -4.10
N GLN A 82 -3.44 9.52 -3.93
CA GLN A 82 -2.29 10.38 -4.23
C GLN A 82 -1.13 10.13 -3.25
N ALA A 83 -1.44 10.03 -1.95
CA ALA A 83 -0.45 9.72 -0.94
C ALA A 83 0.17 8.33 -1.16
N LYS A 84 -0.64 7.34 -1.55
CA LYS A 84 -0.17 6.00 -1.94
C LYS A 84 0.72 6.03 -3.18
N ALA A 85 0.37 6.83 -4.19
CA ALA A 85 1.18 6.95 -5.39
C ALA A 85 2.57 7.55 -5.10
N MET A 86 2.63 8.60 -4.27
CA MET A 86 3.91 9.17 -3.80
C MET A 86 4.70 8.16 -2.97
N PHE A 87 4.02 7.41 -2.09
CA PHE A 87 4.63 6.36 -1.29
C PHE A 87 5.26 5.27 -2.17
N ARG A 88 4.53 4.75 -3.17
CA ARG A 88 5.05 3.75 -4.11
C ARG A 88 6.30 4.23 -4.84
N GLN A 89 6.24 5.46 -5.36
CA GLN A 89 7.35 6.05 -6.10
C GLN A 89 8.60 6.19 -5.21
N TYR A 90 8.42 6.47 -3.92
CA TYR A 90 9.53 6.63 -2.99
C TYR A 90 10.04 5.29 -2.45
N PHE A 91 9.18 4.46 -1.86
CA PHE A 91 9.59 3.25 -1.17
C PHE A 91 9.70 2.02 -2.09
N GLY A 92 9.29 2.11 -3.36
CA GLY A 92 9.32 1.00 -4.30
C GLY A 92 8.42 -0.19 -3.90
N ARG A 93 7.51 0.01 -2.94
CA ARG A 93 6.57 -0.99 -2.43
C ARG A 93 5.17 -0.40 -2.33
N GLU A 94 4.15 -1.24 -2.42
CA GLU A 94 2.79 -0.82 -2.09
C GLU A 94 2.69 -0.52 -0.58
N PRO A 95 2.04 0.58 -0.16
CA PRO A 95 1.79 0.83 1.24
C PRO A 95 0.80 -0.20 1.77
N ASP A 96 0.99 -0.49 3.03
CA ASP A 96 0.27 -1.51 3.77
C ASP A 96 -1.21 -1.14 4.05
N GLY A 97 -1.62 0.10 3.76
CA GLY A 97 -2.92 0.65 4.07
C GLY A 97 -3.10 2.07 3.55
N ASN A 98 -3.74 2.92 4.33
CA ASN A 98 -3.90 4.32 3.97
C ASN A 98 -2.58 5.05 4.22
N VAL A 99 -2.24 5.98 3.34
CA VAL A 99 -1.06 6.82 3.53
C VAL A 99 -1.54 8.22 3.88
N LYS A 100 -1.05 8.76 4.98
CA LYS A 100 -1.18 10.17 5.31
C LYS A 100 0.19 10.83 5.22
N ILE A 101 0.26 11.94 4.52
CA ILE A 101 1.42 12.82 4.58
C ILE A 101 1.17 13.80 5.72
N ILE A 102 2.01 13.77 6.74
CA ILE A 102 1.92 14.66 7.89
C ILE A 102 3.08 15.63 7.92
N ARG A 103 2.87 16.81 8.50
CA ARG A 103 3.92 17.79 8.73
C ARG A 103 4.25 17.88 10.22
N ARG A 104 5.46 17.49 10.62
CA ARG A 104 5.93 17.55 12.02
C ARG A 104 7.23 18.34 12.06
N GLY A 105 7.26 19.42 12.84
CA GLY A 105 8.46 20.27 12.97
C GLY A 105 8.90 20.94 11.67
N GLY A 106 8.01 21.12 10.70
CA GLY A 106 8.34 21.67 9.37
C GLY A 106 8.68 20.62 8.32
N GLN A 107 9.11 19.42 8.72
CA GLN A 107 9.34 18.27 7.84
C GLN A 107 8.04 17.56 7.49
N MET A 108 7.93 17.10 6.25
CA MET A 108 6.85 16.23 5.81
C MET A 108 7.27 14.76 5.90
N MET A 109 6.38 13.90 6.40
CA MET A 109 6.61 12.46 6.57
C MET A 109 5.42 11.66 6.07
N PHE A 110 5.67 10.47 5.54
CA PHE A 110 4.63 9.48 5.28
C PHE A 110 4.30 8.72 6.56
N MET A 111 3.02 8.65 6.92
CA MET A 111 2.50 7.70 7.90
C MET A 111 1.60 6.70 7.19
N GLU A 112 1.97 5.43 7.26
CA GLU A 112 1.11 4.32 6.90
C GLU A 112 0.15 4.07 8.05
N GLU A 113 -1.11 4.45 7.88
CA GLU A 113 -2.18 4.01 8.76
C GLU A 113 -2.66 2.64 8.27
N GLY A 114 -2.68 1.66 9.18
CA GLY A 114 -3.28 0.36 8.87
C GLY A 114 -4.72 0.55 8.38
N GLU A 115 -5.16 -0.28 7.41
CA GLU A 115 -6.54 -0.22 6.91
C GLU A 115 -7.53 -0.19 8.08
N PRO A 116 -8.60 0.63 8.07
CA PRO A 116 -9.57 0.68 9.17
C PRO A 116 -10.37 -0.62 9.30
N GLY A 117 -10.67 -1.04 10.55
CA GLY A 117 -11.54 -2.19 10.86
C GLY A 117 -10.89 -3.26 11.76
N PRO A 118 -11.61 -4.32 12.13
CA PRO A 118 -11.12 -5.35 13.05
C PRO A 118 -9.98 -6.16 12.44
N LYS A 119 -9.04 -6.62 13.28
CA LYS A 119 -8.00 -7.59 12.91
C LYS A 119 -8.39 -9.02 13.28
N GLU A 120 -9.61 -9.22 13.75
CA GLU A 120 -10.09 -10.48 14.29
C GLU A 120 -10.13 -11.58 13.23
N ASP A 121 -9.86 -12.80 13.67
CA ASP A 121 -10.04 -13.99 12.83
C ASP A 121 -11.53 -14.28 12.65
N ILE A 122 -12.03 -14.09 11.44
CA ILE A 122 -13.45 -14.34 11.15
C ILE A 122 -13.74 -15.84 11.03
N TYR A 123 -12.74 -16.72 10.95
CA TYR A 123 -12.92 -18.18 10.89
C TYR A 123 -12.72 -18.88 12.24
N GLY A 124 -12.50 -18.11 13.31
CA GLY A 124 -12.28 -18.65 14.65
C GLY A 124 -13.39 -19.62 15.07
N ASN A 125 -12.99 -20.71 15.75
CA ASN A 125 -13.87 -21.80 16.20
C ASN A 125 -14.51 -22.63 15.06
N THR A 126 -13.84 -22.75 13.91
CA THR A 126 -14.27 -23.61 12.79
C THR A 126 -13.17 -24.60 12.41
N ASN A 127 -13.43 -25.48 11.44
CA ASN A 127 -12.43 -26.40 10.88
C ASN A 127 -11.48 -25.73 9.87
N VAL A 128 -11.59 -24.42 9.66
CA VAL A 128 -10.65 -23.66 8.83
C VAL A 128 -9.44 -23.28 9.67
N VAL A 129 -8.26 -23.73 9.25
CA VAL A 129 -7.01 -23.47 9.97
C VAL A 129 -6.54 -22.04 9.74
N GLU A 130 -6.33 -21.26 10.81
CA GLU A 130 -5.68 -19.96 10.70
C GLU A 130 -4.20 -20.14 10.32
N LEU A 131 -3.81 -19.59 9.17
CA LEU A 131 -2.46 -19.67 8.65
C LEU A 131 -1.69 -18.38 9.00
N THR A 132 -0.87 -18.47 10.05
CA THR A 132 0.13 -17.44 10.40
C THR A 132 1.33 -17.49 9.43
N SER A 133 2.17 -16.45 9.41
CA SER A 133 3.38 -16.45 8.58
C SER A 133 4.27 -17.68 8.82
N ASP A 134 4.44 -18.12 10.07
CA ASP A 134 5.26 -19.29 10.39
C ASP A 134 4.63 -20.59 9.86
N LEU A 135 3.32 -20.75 10.04
CA LEU A 135 2.59 -21.93 9.56
C LEU A 135 2.55 -21.97 8.02
N TYR A 136 2.33 -20.83 7.40
CA TYR A 136 2.35 -20.68 5.95
C TYR A 136 3.75 -20.97 5.38
N ASN A 137 4.82 -20.50 6.02
CA ASN A 137 6.15 -20.79 5.49
C ASN A 137 6.54 -22.26 5.68
N SER A 138 6.17 -22.88 6.80
CA SER A 138 6.56 -24.25 7.12
C SER A 138 5.71 -25.33 6.44
N GLN A 139 4.38 -25.16 6.37
CA GLN A 139 3.48 -26.19 5.85
C GLN A 139 3.09 -25.98 4.38
N ILE A 140 3.30 -24.78 3.85
CA ILE A 140 2.76 -24.38 2.56
C ILE A 140 3.86 -24.12 1.53
N ASN A 141 5.09 -23.79 1.91
CA ASN A 141 6.15 -23.66 0.88
C ASN A 141 6.75 -25.00 0.45
N ASP A 142 6.80 -26.01 1.33
CA ASP A 142 7.49 -27.29 1.10
C ASP A 142 6.54 -28.51 1.06
N ARG A 143 5.27 -28.31 0.68
CA ARG A 143 4.17 -29.28 0.89
C ARG A 143 4.16 -30.50 -0.04
N ILE A 144 3.77 -31.63 0.58
CA ILE A 144 3.39 -32.90 -0.04
C ILE A 144 1.86 -33.02 -0.21
N GLU A 145 1.06 -32.26 0.55
CA GLU A 145 -0.41 -32.30 0.53
C GLU A 145 -1.01 -30.99 -0.01
N PRO A 146 -2.14 -31.06 -0.75
CA PRO A 146 -2.81 -29.88 -1.28
C PRO A 146 -3.44 -29.03 -0.16
N TRP A 147 -3.47 -27.71 -0.37
CA TRP A 147 -4.15 -26.76 0.51
C TRP A 147 -5.11 -25.88 -0.29
N LEU A 148 -6.36 -25.74 0.17
CA LEU A 148 -7.19 -24.62 -0.23
C LEU A 148 -7.05 -23.51 0.80
N VAL A 149 -6.63 -22.32 0.37
CA VAL A 149 -6.37 -21.19 1.27
C VAL A 149 -7.23 -20.01 0.90
N GLN A 150 -8.07 -19.56 1.83
CA GLN A 150 -8.82 -18.33 1.72
C GLN A 150 -8.00 -17.15 2.21
N PHE A 151 -7.60 -16.28 1.30
CA PHE A 151 -6.98 -15.02 1.66
C PHE A 151 -8.09 -13.98 1.85
N TYR A 152 -8.18 -13.38 3.03
CA TYR A 152 -9.32 -12.53 3.36
C TYR A 152 -8.91 -11.27 4.12
N LYS A 153 -9.84 -10.30 4.14
CA LYS A 153 -9.74 -9.11 5.01
C LYS A 153 -11.01 -9.02 5.86
N PRO A 154 -10.92 -8.94 7.21
CA PRO A 154 -12.11 -8.92 8.08
C PRO A 154 -13.09 -7.75 7.82
N ASN A 155 -12.61 -6.66 7.21
CA ASN A 155 -13.35 -5.45 6.88
C ASN A 155 -13.83 -5.40 5.41
N ASN A 156 -13.71 -6.48 4.65
CA ASN A 156 -14.18 -6.58 3.27
C ASN A 156 -15.47 -7.41 3.22
N ASP A 157 -16.49 -6.90 2.51
CA ASP A 157 -17.82 -7.51 2.49
C ASP A 157 -17.83 -8.85 1.73
N GLU A 158 -17.11 -8.96 0.62
CA GLU A 158 -16.98 -10.22 -0.14
C GLU A 158 -16.36 -11.34 0.72
N SER A 159 -15.34 -11.02 1.51
CA SER A 159 -14.72 -11.94 2.47
C SER A 159 -15.73 -12.47 3.50
N ARG A 160 -16.68 -11.63 3.92
CA ARG A 160 -17.72 -12.00 4.89
C ARG A 160 -18.85 -12.80 4.23
N GLU A 161 -19.18 -12.49 2.98
CA GLU A 161 -20.22 -13.18 2.22
C GLU A 161 -19.81 -14.61 1.86
N VAL A 162 -18.53 -14.83 1.52
CA VAL A 162 -17.97 -16.16 1.20
C VAL A 162 -17.82 -17.05 2.45
N LYS A 163 -17.67 -16.47 3.64
CA LYS A 163 -17.40 -17.18 4.90
C LYS A 163 -18.31 -18.41 5.15
N PRO A 164 -19.65 -18.33 5.14
CA PRO A 164 -20.50 -19.47 5.44
C PRO A 164 -20.29 -20.65 4.48
N GLU A 165 -20.13 -20.39 3.18
CA GLU A 165 -19.89 -21.44 2.19
C GLU A 165 -18.51 -22.06 2.35
N TYR A 166 -17.50 -21.24 2.67
CA TYR A 166 -16.13 -21.72 2.90
C TYR A 166 -16.03 -22.62 4.14
N ILE A 167 -16.74 -22.29 5.22
CA ILE A 167 -16.82 -23.15 6.42
C ILE A 167 -17.47 -24.48 6.07
N LYS A 168 -18.60 -24.46 5.35
CA LYS A 168 -19.28 -25.69 4.92
C LYS A 168 -18.38 -26.56 4.03
N PHE A 169 -17.60 -25.94 3.15
CA PHE A 169 -16.60 -26.64 2.34
C PHE A 169 -15.54 -27.30 3.24
N ALA A 170 -14.97 -26.56 4.19
CA ALA A 170 -13.98 -27.10 5.13
C ALA A 170 -14.53 -28.31 5.89
N ASP A 171 -15.77 -28.24 6.39
CA ASP A 171 -16.41 -29.34 7.12
C ASP A 171 -16.64 -30.58 6.24
N THR A 172 -16.96 -30.37 4.96
CA THR A 172 -17.26 -31.45 4.00
C THR A 172 -16.00 -32.18 3.55
N PHE A 173 -14.89 -31.45 3.37
CA PHE A 173 -13.66 -31.96 2.75
C PHE A 173 -12.49 -32.14 3.72
N LYS A 174 -12.70 -31.95 5.03
CA LYS A 174 -11.66 -32.05 6.07
C LYS A 174 -10.81 -33.33 6.05
N ASP A 175 -11.36 -34.44 5.55
CA ASP A 175 -10.66 -35.73 5.50
C ASP A 175 -9.81 -35.89 4.23
N PHE A 176 -9.93 -34.98 3.27
CA PHE A 176 -9.30 -35.06 1.95
C PHE A 176 -8.39 -33.87 1.62
N LEU A 177 -8.64 -32.72 2.25
CA LEU A 177 -7.99 -31.47 1.88
C LEU A 177 -7.78 -30.61 3.12
N ASN A 178 -6.54 -30.10 3.26
CA ASN A 178 -6.26 -29.08 4.26
C ASN A 178 -6.88 -27.76 3.81
N VAL A 179 -7.73 -27.20 4.66
CA VAL A 179 -8.45 -25.95 4.37
C VAL A 179 -8.02 -24.91 5.39
N GLY A 180 -7.40 -23.84 4.91
CA GLY A 180 -6.88 -22.77 5.74
C GLY A 180 -7.39 -21.39 5.33
N ALA A 181 -7.12 -20.40 6.17
CA ALA A 181 -7.39 -19.01 5.86
C ALA A 181 -6.24 -18.11 6.35
N VAL A 182 -5.92 -17.08 5.56
CA VAL A 182 -4.91 -16.07 5.88
C VAL A 182 -5.61 -14.72 6.02
N ASN A 183 -5.53 -14.14 7.22
CA ASN A 183 -5.97 -12.77 7.45
C ASN A 183 -4.93 -11.79 6.90
N CYS A 184 -5.17 -11.23 5.72
CA CYS A 184 -4.21 -10.32 5.08
C CYS A 184 -4.02 -8.99 5.81
N ARG A 185 -4.84 -8.67 6.82
CA ARG A 185 -4.62 -7.51 7.69
C ARG A 185 -3.67 -7.79 8.85
N GLN A 186 -3.46 -9.06 9.19
CA GLN A 186 -2.45 -9.48 10.16
C GLN A 186 -1.18 -10.02 9.47
N GLN A 187 -1.34 -10.87 8.46
CA GLN A 187 -0.26 -11.60 7.78
C GLN A 187 0.05 -10.98 6.42
N ARG A 188 0.46 -9.69 6.41
CA ARG A 188 0.70 -8.93 5.18
C ARG A 188 1.82 -9.49 4.32
N ASP A 189 2.88 -9.98 4.95
CA ASP A 189 4.03 -10.56 4.26
C ASP A 189 3.65 -11.82 3.47
N VAL A 190 2.76 -12.64 4.02
CA VAL A 190 2.22 -13.84 3.36
C VAL A 190 1.41 -13.45 2.13
N CYS A 191 0.46 -12.53 2.27
CA CYS A 191 -0.38 -12.10 1.15
C CYS A 191 0.43 -11.39 0.05
N GLY A 192 1.44 -10.62 0.43
CA GLY A 192 2.39 -10.01 -0.51
C GLY A 192 3.18 -11.07 -1.29
N LYS A 193 3.80 -12.04 -0.61
CA LYS A 193 4.55 -13.15 -1.25
C LYS A 193 3.66 -14.00 -2.17
N ALA A 194 2.41 -14.21 -1.80
CA ALA A 194 1.44 -14.98 -2.59
C ALA A 194 0.76 -14.17 -3.72
N SER A 195 1.19 -12.92 -3.95
CA SER A 195 0.64 -12.00 -4.96
C SER A 195 -0.89 -11.91 -4.87
N ILE A 196 -1.41 -11.70 -3.67
CA ILE A 196 -2.84 -11.54 -3.41
C ILE A 196 -3.19 -10.06 -3.53
N ASN A 197 -3.80 -9.70 -4.65
CA ASN A 197 -4.29 -8.34 -4.87
C ASN A 197 -5.76 -8.18 -4.43
N GLU A 198 -6.53 -9.26 -4.48
CA GLU A 198 -7.95 -9.31 -4.10
C GLU A 198 -8.20 -10.49 -3.15
N PRO A 199 -9.08 -10.33 -2.14
CA PRO A 199 -9.51 -11.43 -1.29
C PRO A 199 -10.14 -12.56 -2.10
N GLY A 200 -9.83 -13.80 -1.75
CA GLY A 200 -10.38 -14.95 -2.45
C GLY A 200 -9.68 -16.27 -2.09
N PRO A 201 -10.34 -17.40 -2.36
CA PRO A 201 -9.73 -18.71 -2.20
C PRO A 201 -8.72 -18.94 -3.33
N LYS A 202 -7.53 -19.42 -2.97
CA LYS A 202 -6.56 -19.96 -3.93
C LYS A 202 -6.25 -21.40 -3.57
N LEU A 203 -6.37 -22.28 -4.57
CA LEU A 203 -5.85 -23.63 -4.47
C LEU A 203 -4.33 -23.54 -4.60
N LEU A 204 -3.63 -23.89 -3.53
CA LEU A 204 -2.20 -23.93 -3.52
C LEU A 204 -1.76 -25.39 -3.70
N GLN A 205 -1.36 -25.70 -4.94
CA GLN A 205 -0.91 -27.02 -5.32
C GLN A 205 0.48 -27.32 -4.73
N THR A 206 0.74 -28.59 -4.52
CA THR A 206 2.05 -29.10 -4.10
C THR A 206 3.08 -28.76 -5.16
N ARG A 207 4.32 -28.49 -4.76
CA ARG A 207 5.43 -28.61 -5.72
C ARG A 207 5.54 -30.09 -6.04
N GLU A 208 5.56 -30.43 -7.33
CA GLU A 208 6.01 -31.76 -7.74
C GLU A 208 7.35 -32.00 -7.04
N ALA A 209 7.39 -33.01 -6.17
CA ALA A 209 8.67 -33.58 -5.82
C ALA A 209 9.28 -34.04 -7.14
N LEU A 210 10.33 -33.34 -7.59
CA LEU A 210 11.22 -33.86 -8.61
C LEU A 210 11.79 -35.16 -8.04
N LEU A 211 11.08 -36.26 -8.30
CA LEU A 211 11.57 -37.61 -8.09
C LEU A 211 12.74 -37.77 -9.07
N LEU A 212 13.94 -37.77 -8.51
CA LEU A 212 15.13 -38.35 -9.12
C LEU A 212 14.92 -39.86 -9.33
#